data_AF-A0A101SHP7-F1
#
_entry.id   AF-A0A101SHP7-F1
#
_cell.length_a   1.000
_cell.length_b   1.000
_cell.length_c   1.000
_cell.angle_alpha   90.00
_cell.angle_beta   90.00
_cell.angle_gamma   90.00
#
_symmetry.space_group_name_H-M   'P 1'
#
loop_
_entity.id
_entity.type
_entity.pdbx_description
1 polymer ?
#
loop_
_entity_poly.entity_id
_entity_poly.type
_entity_poly.pdbx_seq_one_letter_code
_entity_poly.pdbx_strand_id
1 'polypeptide(L)'
;MRGRADLVHDLRGLGLRAGDTVLVHSALSAVGPVSNGAETMVSALLEVLGPNGTLVVYTPTPGDARAGTPASAPCTAPGFGVGVLAETVRNRPAALRSAHPRSAFAALGAQADHITSDHSLDCSLGKASPLGRLEELDARVLLMGVGFEACTAFHLAEYRIPSRLAGPHECAEVLLDTSSFAAVGAAYEATGAVRSGRVGLARCRLFDLADAVAFAVGRLADRSAGE
;
A
#
# COMPACT_ATOMS: atom_id res chain seq x y z
N MET A 1 3.91 -15.74 22.61
CA MET A 1 2.89 -14.82 22.07
C MET A 1 3.50 -13.44 22.10
N ARG A 2 3.57 -12.75 20.95
CA ARG A 2 4.27 -11.46 20.85
C ARG A 2 3.35 -10.33 21.29
N GLY A 3 3.87 -9.48 22.18
CA GLY A 3 3.19 -8.30 22.65
C GLY A 3 3.50 -7.08 21.78
N ARG A 4 2.84 -5.96 22.11
CA ARG A 4 3.04 -4.68 21.42
C ARG A 4 4.50 -4.22 21.44
N ALA A 5 5.18 -4.33 22.59
CA ALA A 5 6.56 -3.90 22.76
C ALA A 5 7.55 -4.67 21.85
N ASP A 6 7.33 -5.99 21.68
CA ASP A 6 8.15 -6.83 20.79
C ASP A 6 8.00 -6.36 19.34
N LEU A 7 6.77 -6.09 18.90
CA LEU A 7 6.49 -5.62 17.55
C LEU A 7 7.06 -4.22 17.30
N VAL A 8 6.95 -3.31 18.27
CA VAL A 8 7.55 -1.96 18.21
C VAL A 8 9.06 -2.05 18.07
N HIS A 9 9.70 -2.95 18.84
CA HIS A 9 11.13 -3.19 18.74
C HIS A 9 11.51 -3.71 17.35
N ASP A 10 10.84 -4.74 16.86
CA ASP A 10 11.10 -5.33 15.53
C ASP A 10 10.90 -4.30 14.39
N LEU A 11 9.82 -3.51 14.43
CA LEU A 11 9.51 -2.49 13.43
C LEU A 11 10.56 -1.36 13.40
N ARG A 12 11.02 -0.90 14.57
CA ARG A 12 12.13 0.06 14.66
C ARG A 12 13.44 -0.54 14.18
N GLY A 13 13.70 -1.81 14.50
CA GLY A 13 14.87 -2.55 14.02
C GLY A 13 14.90 -2.71 12.51
N LEU A 14 13.74 -2.88 11.87
CA LEU A 14 13.60 -2.89 10.40
C LEU A 14 13.90 -1.52 9.78
N GLY A 15 13.70 -0.44 10.53
CA GLY A 15 14.03 0.93 10.13
C GLY A 15 12.83 1.87 10.00
N LEU A 16 11.64 1.46 10.44
CA LEU A 16 10.46 2.34 10.50
C LEU A 16 10.66 3.40 11.60
N ARG A 17 10.34 4.66 11.30
CA ARG A 17 10.62 5.81 12.18
C ARG A 17 9.37 6.62 12.49
N ALA A 18 9.47 7.42 13.55
CA ALA A 18 8.44 8.40 13.88
C ALA A 18 8.35 9.45 12.77
N GLY A 19 7.13 9.82 12.38
CA GLY A 19 6.84 10.74 11.28
C GLY A 19 6.75 10.08 9.90
N ASP A 20 7.10 8.80 9.75
CA ASP A 20 6.99 8.13 8.45
C ASP A 20 5.51 8.07 7.99
N THR A 21 5.29 8.24 6.69
CA THR A 21 4.05 7.82 6.02
C THR A 21 4.31 6.45 5.39
N VAL A 22 3.54 5.42 5.75
CA VAL A 22 3.80 4.04 5.33
C VAL A 22 2.57 3.36 4.75
N LEU A 23 2.70 2.85 3.52
CA LEU A 23 1.77 1.93 2.89
C LEU A 23 2.12 0.50 3.29
N VAL A 24 1.20 -0.20 3.96
CA VAL A 24 1.43 -1.55 4.48
C VAL A 24 0.66 -2.60 3.69
N HIS A 25 1.38 -3.61 3.21
CA HIS A 25 0.83 -4.87 2.72
C HIS A 25 1.23 -5.98 3.68
N SER A 26 0.30 -6.83 4.10
CA SER A 26 0.62 -7.82 5.13
C SER A 26 -0.13 -9.14 5.02
N ALA A 27 0.55 -10.20 5.45
CA ALA A 27 -0.03 -11.49 5.81
C ALA A 27 0.23 -11.70 7.30
N LEU A 28 -0.72 -11.29 8.15
CA LEU A 28 -0.53 -11.31 9.61
C LEU A 28 -0.21 -12.71 10.16
N SER A 29 -0.71 -13.77 9.51
CA SER A 29 -0.40 -15.15 9.86
C SER A 29 1.11 -15.46 9.80
N ALA A 30 1.88 -14.80 8.93
CA ALA A 30 3.32 -14.97 8.80
C ALA A 30 4.10 -14.39 9.99
N VAL A 31 3.53 -13.44 10.74
CA VAL A 31 4.16 -12.82 11.92
C VAL A 31 4.21 -13.83 13.09
N GLY A 32 3.32 -14.81 13.09
CA GLY A 32 3.12 -15.76 14.18
C GLY A 32 2.10 -15.26 15.22
N PRO A 33 1.98 -15.93 16.38
CA PRO A 33 0.99 -15.59 17.40
C PRO A 33 1.23 -14.19 18.00
N VAL A 34 0.31 -13.26 17.75
CA VAL A 34 0.30 -11.88 18.27
C VAL A 34 -0.83 -11.72 19.29
N SER A 35 -0.53 -11.12 20.43
CA SER A 35 -1.56 -10.79 21.43
C SER A 35 -2.63 -9.88 20.83
N ASN A 36 -3.92 -10.21 20.94
CA ASN A 36 -5.03 -9.47 20.32
C ASN A 36 -4.89 -9.29 18.78
N GLY A 37 -4.10 -10.13 18.10
CA GLY A 37 -4.01 -10.18 16.65
C GLY A 37 -3.69 -8.83 15.99
N ALA A 38 -4.50 -8.48 14.99
CA ALA A 38 -4.28 -7.30 14.14
C ALA A 38 -4.34 -5.98 14.94
N GLU A 39 -5.16 -5.89 15.98
CA GLU A 39 -5.28 -4.67 16.79
C GLU A 39 -3.96 -4.29 17.46
N THR A 40 -3.22 -5.27 17.95
CA THR A 40 -1.89 -5.03 18.53
C THR A 40 -0.87 -4.65 17.46
N MET A 41 -0.95 -5.23 16.26
CA MET A 41 -0.09 -4.83 15.15
C MET A 41 -0.35 -3.39 14.72
N VAL A 42 -1.61 -2.99 14.52
CA VAL A 42 -1.96 -1.60 14.18
C VAL A 42 -1.52 -0.64 15.28
N SER A 43 -1.71 -1.03 16.55
CA SER A 43 -1.27 -0.21 17.68
C SER A 43 0.26 -0.08 17.76
N ALA A 44 1.00 -1.14 17.44
CA ALA A 44 2.47 -1.09 17.37
C ALA A 44 2.96 -0.19 16.21
N LEU A 45 2.34 -0.29 15.03
CA LEU A 45 2.64 0.58 13.89
C LEU A 45 2.41 2.05 14.26
N LEU A 46 1.22 2.41 14.76
CA LEU A 46 0.91 3.78 15.16
C LEU A 46 1.83 4.30 16.28
N GLU A 47 2.26 3.44 17.21
CA GLU A 47 3.22 3.82 18.25
C GLU A 47 4.61 4.13 17.67
N VAL A 48 5.07 3.37 16.67
CA VAL A 48 6.35 3.65 15.99
C VAL A 48 6.28 4.94 15.17
N LEU A 49 5.18 5.11 14.42
CA LEU A 49 4.93 6.27 13.56
C LEU A 49 4.71 7.56 14.38
N GLY A 50 4.15 7.44 15.57
CA GLY A 50 3.86 8.59 16.44
C GLY A 50 2.79 9.52 15.85
N PRO A 51 2.56 10.69 16.47
CA PRO A 51 1.46 11.59 16.10
C PRO A 51 1.63 12.25 14.72
N ASN A 52 2.86 12.34 14.22
CA ASN A 52 3.17 12.97 12.93
C ASN A 52 3.23 11.96 11.77
N GLY A 53 3.22 10.65 12.07
CA GLY A 53 3.25 9.63 11.04
C GLY A 53 1.87 9.25 10.54
N THR A 54 1.84 8.48 9.45
CA THR A 54 0.58 8.05 8.81
C THR A 54 0.67 6.60 8.36
N LEU A 55 -0.28 5.79 8.81
CA LEU A 55 -0.45 4.40 8.39
C LEU A 55 -1.49 4.34 7.27
N VAL A 56 -1.13 3.71 6.14
CA VAL A 56 -2.00 3.56 4.97
C VAL A 56 -2.09 2.09 4.56
N VAL A 57 -3.28 1.67 4.14
CA VAL A 57 -3.55 0.31 3.64
C VAL A 57 -4.42 0.38 2.39
N TYR A 58 -4.22 -0.58 1.47
CA TYR A 58 -5.10 -0.77 0.33
C TYR A 58 -6.39 -1.49 0.76
N THR A 59 -7.55 -0.98 0.35
CA THR A 59 -8.89 -1.45 0.75
C THR A 59 -9.84 -1.51 -0.46
N PRO A 60 -9.53 -2.29 -1.49
CA PRO A 60 -10.38 -2.44 -2.65
C PRO A 60 -11.74 -2.98 -2.23
N THR A 61 -12.77 -2.52 -2.91
CA THR A 61 -14.12 -3.05 -2.71
C THR A 61 -14.30 -4.22 -3.67
N PRO A 62 -14.64 -5.43 -3.19
CA PRO A 62 -14.95 -6.54 -4.08
C PRO A 62 -16.30 -6.34 -4.79
N GLY A 63 -16.37 -6.70 -6.06
CA GLY A 63 -17.60 -6.77 -6.85
C GLY A 63 -17.77 -5.70 -7.94
N ASP A 64 -18.74 -5.92 -8.83
CA ASP A 64 -19.12 -5.02 -9.92
C ASP A 64 -19.75 -3.74 -9.37
N ALA A 65 -18.93 -2.78 -8.96
CA ALA A 65 -19.36 -1.39 -8.87
C ALA A 65 -19.56 -0.81 -10.29
N ARG A 66 -20.48 -1.40 -11.08
CA ARG A 66 -20.93 -0.82 -12.35
C ARG A 66 -21.96 0.28 -12.06
N ALA A 67 -21.57 1.50 -12.41
CA ALA A 67 -22.39 2.65 -12.82
C ALA A 67 -23.81 2.79 -12.21
N GLY A 68 -23.98 3.75 -11.29
CA GLY A 68 -25.29 4.36 -11.04
C GLY A 68 -25.61 4.70 -9.60
N THR A 69 -24.98 4.04 -8.62
CA THR A 69 -25.23 4.35 -7.21
C THR A 69 -24.23 5.40 -6.74
N PRO A 70 -24.67 6.58 -6.24
CA PRO A 70 -23.75 7.55 -5.66
C PRO A 70 -22.97 6.87 -4.53
N ALA A 71 -21.65 7.08 -4.51
CA ALA A 71 -20.78 6.71 -3.39
C ALA A 71 -21.08 7.61 -2.17
N SER A 72 -22.31 7.57 -1.64
CA SER A 72 -22.70 8.30 -0.43
C SER A 72 -22.64 7.43 0.83
N ALA A 73 -22.37 6.13 0.71
CA ALA A 73 -22.17 5.24 1.85
C ALA A 73 -20.77 4.60 1.77
N PRO A 74 -19.95 4.69 2.83
CA PRO A 74 -18.73 3.90 2.94
C PRO A 74 -19.06 2.42 2.75
N CYS A 75 -18.43 1.75 1.79
CA CYS A 75 -18.68 0.32 1.60
C CYS A 75 -18.19 -0.46 2.82
N THR A 76 -19.11 -1.08 3.56
CA THR A 76 -18.85 -1.86 4.78
C THR A 76 -18.51 -3.33 4.49
N ALA A 77 -18.64 -3.78 3.23
CA ALA A 77 -18.33 -5.16 2.85
C ALA A 77 -16.84 -5.47 3.09
N PRO A 78 -16.48 -6.65 3.65
CA PRO A 78 -15.09 -7.08 3.81
C PRO A 78 -14.30 -6.93 2.51
N GLY A 79 -13.11 -6.34 2.57
CA GLY A 79 -12.16 -6.31 1.46
C GLY A 79 -11.68 -7.73 1.16
N PHE A 80 -11.97 -8.23 -0.04
CA PHE A 80 -11.47 -9.53 -0.46
C PHE A 80 -9.98 -9.44 -0.76
N GLY A 81 -9.16 -10.34 -0.19
CA GLY A 81 -7.74 -10.49 -0.55
C GLY A 81 -6.75 -9.48 0.04
N VAL A 82 -7.16 -8.52 0.88
CA VAL A 82 -6.25 -7.49 1.46
C VAL A 82 -5.79 -7.75 2.89
N GLY A 83 -6.31 -8.80 3.52
CA GLY A 83 -5.86 -9.28 4.83
C GLY A 83 -6.46 -8.56 6.03
N VAL A 84 -6.38 -9.23 7.18
CA VAL A 84 -7.02 -8.78 8.44
C VAL A 84 -6.48 -7.45 8.95
N LEU A 85 -5.22 -7.10 8.66
CA LEU A 85 -4.65 -5.81 9.07
C LEU A 85 -5.37 -4.64 8.38
N ALA A 86 -5.60 -4.74 7.07
CA ALA A 86 -6.28 -3.71 6.30
C ALA A 86 -7.73 -3.52 6.78
N GLU A 87 -8.41 -4.63 7.07
CA GLU A 87 -9.74 -4.63 7.67
C GLU A 87 -9.76 -3.97 9.06
N THR A 88 -8.78 -4.27 9.90
CA THR A 88 -8.67 -3.63 11.22
C THR A 88 -8.44 -2.13 11.07
N VAL A 89 -7.52 -1.70 10.21
CA VAL A 89 -7.22 -0.28 9.98
C VAL A 89 -8.47 0.48 9.51
N ARG A 90 -9.14 0.01 8.46
CA ARG A 90 -10.27 0.73 7.86
C ARG A 90 -11.50 0.88 8.77
N ASN A 91 -11.63 -0.01 9.76
CA ASN A 91 -12.75 -0.01 10.70
C ASN A 91 -12.45 0.76 11.99
N ARG A 92 -11.26 1.36 12.14
CA ARG A 92 -10.97 2.21 13.30
C ARG A 92 -11.74 3.53 13.21
N PRO A 93 -12.26 4.07 14.34
CA PRO A 93 -13.05 5.31 14.33
C PRO A 93 -12.36 6.54 13.71
N ALA A 94 -11.03 6.62 13.79
CA ALA A 94 -10.24 7.73 13.24
C ALA A 94 -9.77 7.49 11.80
N ALA A 95 -10.12 6.35 11.19
CA ALA A 95 -9.68 6.02 9.84
C ALA A 95 -10.47 6.80 8.80
N LEU A 96 -9.76 7.39 7.85
CA LEU A 96 -10.35 7.97 6.65
C LEU A 96 -10.17 6.99 5.48
N ARG A 97 -11.15 6.94 4.58
CA ARG A 97 -11.12 6.05 3.42
C ARG A 97 -11.47 6.83 2.17
N SER A 98 -10.65 6.69 1.13
CA SER A 98 -10.90 7.35 -0.15
C SER A 98 -12.16 6.80 -0.82
N ALA A 99 -12.88 7.66 -1.54
CA ALA A 99 -14.20 7.33 -2.10
C ALA A 99 -14.19 6.50 -3.40
N HIS A 100 -13.03 6.07 -3.91
CA HIS A 100 -12.98 5.32 -5.18
C HIS A 100 -13.70 3.97 -5.06
N PRO A 101 -14.63 3.64 -5.98
CA PRO A 101 -15.51 2.49 -5.82
C PRO A 101 -14.77 1.15 -5.83
N ARG A 102 -13.62 1.04 -6.50
CA ARG A 102 -12.89 -0.24 -6.69
C ARG A 102 -11.54 -0.30 -6.01
N SER A 103 -10.81 0.81 -5.93
CA SER A 103 -9.39 0.86 -5.53
C SER A 103 -9.16 1.77 -4.33
N ALA A 104 -10.09 1.80 -3.38
CA ALA A 104 -9.99 2.66 -2.21
C ALA A 104 -8.79 2.33 -1.30
N PHE A 105 -8.27 3.35 -0.62
CA PHE A 105 -7.27 3.23 0.45
C PHE A 105 -7.87 3.74 1.76
N ALA A 106 -7.43 3.17 2.88
CA ALA A 106 -7.72 3.68 4.22
C ALA A 106 -6.43 4.18 4.88
N ALA A 107 -6.54 5.27 5.64
CA ALA A 107 -5.41 5.92 6.29
C ALA A 107 -5.73 6.35 7.73
N LEU A 108 -4.71 6.32 8.59
CA LEU A 108 -4.73 6.76 9.99
C LEU A 108 -3.50 7.61 10.25
N GLY A 109 -3.67 8.84 10.74
CA GLY A 109 -2.55 9.71 11.15
C GLY A 109 -2.57 11.08 10.47
N ALA A 110 -1.43 11.77 10.54
CA ALA A 110 -1.33 13.20 10.23
C ALA A 110 -1.74 13.57 8.80
N GLN A 111 -1.45 12.70 7.82
CA GLN A 111 -1.72 12.94 6.40
C GLN A 111 -2.94 12.14 5.88
N ALA A 112 -3.74 11.54 6.77
CA ALA A 112 -4.84 10.66 6.35
C ALA A 112 -5.87 11.36 5.47
N ASP A 113 -6.22 12.61 5.81
CA ASP A 113 -7.17 13.42 5.05
C ASP A 113 -6.62 13.71 3.65
N HIS A 114 -5.42 14.31 3.58
CA HIS A 114 -4.78 14.63 2.32
C HIS A 114 -4.65 13.41 1.39
N ILE A 115 -4.19 12.26 1.91
CA ILE A 115 -3.98 11.03 1.12
C ILE A 115 -5.29 10.49 0.55
N THR A 116 -6.39 10.58 1.31
CA THR A 116 -7.67 9.93 0.95
C THR A 116 -8.67 10.83 0.24
N SER A 117 -8.48 12.15 0.31
CA SER A 117 -9.30 13.15 -0.37
C SER A 117 -9.20 13.07 -1.89
N ASP A 118 -10.24 13.51 -2.60
CA ASP A 118 -10.28 13.69 -4.06
C ASP A 118 -9.69 12.52 -4.88
N HIS A 119 -10.04 11.29 -4.53
CA HIS A 119 -9.63 10.12 -5.30
C HIS A 119 -10.44 10.03 -6.60
N SER A 120 -9.81 10.41 -7.72
CA SER A 120 -10.44 10.49 -9.03
C SER A 120 -11.01 9.14 -9.48
N LEU A 121 -12.22 9.17 -10.07
CA LEU A 121 -12.89 8.00 -10.65
C LEU A 121 -12.24 7.49 -11.93
N ASP A 122 -11.55 8.37 -12.64
CA ASP A 122 -10.88 8.04 -13.90
C ASP A 122 -9.43 7.60 -13.69
N CYS A 123 -8.91 7.72 -12.46
CA CYS A 123 -7.51 7.47 -12.12
C CYS A 123 -7.40 6.56 -10.89
N SER A 124 -7.68 5.27 -11.06
CA SER A 124 -7.81 4.31 -9.96
C SER A 124 -6.56 4.17 -9.10
N LEU A 125 -5.37 4.18 -9.70
CA LEU A 125 -4.07 3.95 -9.03
C LEU A 125 -2.95 4.83 -9.62
N GLY A 126 -3.31 5.87 -10.37
CA GLY A 126 -2.35 6.77 -11.02
C GLY A 126 -2.05 8.03 -10.20
N LYS A 127 -1.73 9.13 -10.89
CA LYS A 127 -1.31 10.39 -10.26
C LYS A 127 -2.38 11.02 -9.36
N ALA A 128 -3.64 11.04 -9.78
CA ALA A 128 -4.75 11.60 -9.01
C ALA A 128 -5.36 10.61 -8.00
N SER A 129 -4.57 9.64 -7.54
CA SER A 129 -4.96 8.61 -6.57
C SER A 129 -4.14 8.75 -5.27
N PRO A 130 -4.51 8.03 -4.19
CA PRO A 130 -3.70 7.92 -2.99
C PRO A 130 -2.25 7.48 -3.25
N LEU A 131 -1.97 6.67 -4.28
CA LEU A 131 -0.59 6.31 -4.61
C LEU A 131 0.23 7.50 -5.10
N GLY A 132 -0.36 8.39 -5.91
CA GLY A 132 0.30 9.63 -6.34
C GLY A 132 0.61 10.55 -5.16
N ARG A 133 -0.33 10.70 -4.22
CA ARG A 133 -0.09 11.49 -3.00
C ARG A 133 0.96 10.85 -2.09
N LEU A 134 1.00 9.53 -2.01
CA LEU A 134 2.04 8.82 -1.27
C LEU A 134 3.43 9.01 -1.91
N GLU A 135 3.51 9.07 -3.25
CA GLU A 135 4.74 9.42 -3.97
C GLU A 135 5.18 10.85 -3.64
N GLU A 136 4.27 11.82 -3.63
CA GLU A 136 4.54 13.22 -3.27
C GLU A 136 4.98 13.42 -1.81
N LEU A 137 4.54 12.53 -0.90
CA LEU A 137 4.84 12.59 0.53
C LEU A 137 6.12 11.82 0.93
N ASP A 138 6.94 11.37 -0.02
CA ASP A 138 8.10 10.50 0.22
C ASP A 138 7.73 9.28 1.08
N ALA A 139 6.56 8.69 0.83
CA ALA A 139 6.07 7.59 1.62
C ALA A 139 6.93 6.33 1.45
N ARG A 140 6.84 5.44 2.44
CA ARG A 140 7.48 4.13 2.42
C ARG A 140 6.48 3.02 2.17
N VAL A 141 6.96 1.90 1.65
CA VAL A 141 6.21 0.65 1.55
C VAL A 141 6.76 -0.36 2.54
N LEU A 142 5.88 -0.96 3.33
CA LEU A 142 6.18 -2.09 4.19
C LEU A 142 5.47 -3.34 3.68
N LEU A 143 6.24 -4.30 3.19
CA LEU A 143 5.77 -5.65 2.88
C LEU A 143 6.04 -6.55 4.08
N MET A 144 4.99 -6.96 4.79
CA MET A 144 5.09 -7.75 6.02
C MET A 144 4.56 -9.17 5.80
N GLY A 145 5.45 -10.12 5.57
CA GLY A 145 5.07 -11.52 5.33
C GLY A 145 4.46 -11.78 3.96
N VAL A 146 4.56 -10.82 3.04
CA VAL A 146 4.15 -10.92 1.64
C VAL A 146 5.33 -10.60 0.72
N GLY A 147 5.29 -11.09 -0.51
CA GLY A 147 6.25 -10.73 -1.54
C GLY A 147 5.82 -9.49 -2.32
N PHE A 148 6.60 -9.17 -3.34
CA PHE A 148 6.38 -7.99 -4.19
C PHE A 148 5.14 -8.11 -5.08
N GLU A 149 4.62 -9.31 -5.30
CA GLU A 149 3.34 -9.54 -5.98
C GLU A 149 2.15 -8.81 -5.33
N ALA A 150 2.25 -8.47 -4.04
CA ALA A 150 1.23 -7.72 -3.31
C ALA A 150 1.47 -6.20 -3.30
N CYS A 151 2.57 -5.71 -3.87
CA CYS A 151 2.99 -4.31 -3.79
C CYS A 151 2.16 -3.42 -4.73
N THR A 152 1.10 -2.78 -4.21
CA THR A 152 0.21 -1.97 -5.06
C THR A 152 0.90 -0.72 -5.59
N ALA A 153 1.99 -0.26 -4.96
CA ALA A 153 2.76 0.88 -5.46
C ALA A 153 3.26 0.68 -6.89
N PHE A 154 3.55 -0.56 -7.32
CA PHE A 154 3.99 -0.82 -8.70
C PHE A 154 2.90 -0.55 -9.74
N HIS A 155 1.61 -0.53 -9.36
CA HIS A 155 0.57 -0.08 -10.28
C HIS A 155 0.76 1.40 -10.67
N LEU A 156 1.31 2.24 -9.78
CA LEU A 156 1.60 3.63 -10.13
C LEU A 156 2.61 3.71 -11.28
N ALA A 157 3.59 2.80 -11.31
CA ALA A 157 4.56 2.73 -12.40
C ALA A 157 3.90 2.39 -13.74
N GLU A 158 2.86 1.55 -13.76
CA GLU A 158 2.11 1.24 -14.97
C GLU A 158 1.42 2.49 -15.56
N TYR A 159 0.91 3.39 -14.72
CA TYR A 159 0.34 4.69 -15.14
C TYR A 159 1.40 5.68 -15.66
N ARG A 160 2.69 5.43 -15.44
CA ARG A 160 3.79 6.27 -15.94
C ARG A 160 4.32 5.80 -17.30
N ILE A 161 3.77 4.72 -17.85
CA ILE A 161 4.19 4.14 -19.13
C ILE A 161 3.13 4.48 -20.19
N PRO A 162 3.39 5.43 -21.12
CA PRO A 162 2.38 5.91 -22.06
C PRO A 162 1.71 4.82 -22.90
N SER A 163 2.44 3.76 -23.27
CA SER A 163 1.91 2.64 -24.06
C SER A 163 0.89 1.77 -23.31
N ARG A 164 0.79 1.89 -21.98
CA ARG A 164 -0.18 1.15 -21.15
C ARG A 164 -1.48 1.92 -20.90
N LEU A 165 -1.51 3.21 -21.20
CA LEU A 165 -2.67 4.06 -20.98
C LEU A 165 -3.76 3.76 -22.02
N ALA A 166 -5.01 3.63 -21.57
CA ALA A 166 -6.17 3.51 -22.47
C ALA A 166 -6.56 4.84 -23.15
N GLY A 167 -5.75 5.90 -23.02
CA GLY A 167 -6.01 7.22 -23.57
C GLY A 167 -4.79 8.15 -23.46
N PRO A 168 -4.86 9.36 -24.05
CA PRO A 168 -3.71 10.25 -24.18
C PRO A 168 -3.35 11.05 -22.92
N HIS A 169 -4.09 10.89 -21.82
CA HIS A 169 -3.92 11.67 -20.59
C HIS A 169 -3.30 10.81 -19.49
N GLU A 170 -2.46 11.41 -18.64
CA GLU A 170 -1.70 10.73 -17.57
C GLU A 170 -2.58 10.06 -16.49
N CYS A 171 -3.87 10.40 -16.47
CA CYS A 171 -4.85 9.79 -15.59
C CYS A 171 -5.63 8.66 -16.22
N ALA A 172 -5.48 8.38 -17.53
CA ALA A 172 -6.24 7.34 -18.21
C ALA A 172 -6.03 5.97 -17.56
N GLU A 173 -7.11 5.21 -17.40
CA GLU A 173 -7.06 3.88 -16.80
C GLU A 173 -6.07 2.97 -17.53
N VAL A 174 -5.45 2.08 -16.75
CA VAL A 174 -4.52 1.06 -17.22
C VAL A 174 -5.11 -0.31 -16.95
N LEU A 175 -4.90 -1.24 -17.87
CA LEU A 175 -5.11 -2.66 -17.60
C LEU A 175 -4.01 -3.14 -16.64
N LEU A 176 -4.34 -3.20 -15.35
CA LEU A 176 -3.41 -3.55 -14.27
C LEU A 176 -2.90 -4.99 -14.41
N ASP A 177 -1.58 -5.16 -14.32
CA ASP A 177 -0.92 -6.47 -14.39
C ASP A 177 0.10 -6.67 -13.26
N THR A 178 -0.18 -7.63 -12.38
CA THR A 178 0.71 -7.99 -11.25
C THR A 178 1.69 -9.11 -11.59
N SER A 179 1.59 -9.74 -12.77
CA SER A 179 2.37 -10.94 -13.13
C SER A 179 3.89 -10.72 -13.06
N SER A 180 4.32 -9.48 -13.29
CA SER A 180 5.72 -9.08 -13.32
C SER A 180 6.25 -8.54 -11.99
N PHE A 181 5.38 -8.25 -11.02
CA PHE A 181 5.75 -7.54 -9.79
C PHE A 181 6.77 -8.31 -8.95
N ALA A 182 6.65 -9.64 -8.88
CA ALA A 182 7.62 -10.47 -8.18
C ALA A 182 9.03 -10.34 -8.78
N ALA A 183 9.15 -10.36 -10.11
CA ALA A 183 10.43 -10.26 -10.81
C ALA A 183 11.01 -8.83 -10.72
N VAL A 184 10.18 -7.81 -10.92
CA VAL A 184 10.57 -6.40 -10.77
C VAL A 184 11.05 -6.12 -9.35
N GLY A 185 10.29 -6.57 -8.36
CA GLY A 185 10.64 -6.39 -6.96
C GLY A 185 11.90 -7.14 -6.53
N ALA A 186 12.11 -8.36 -7.01
CA ALA A 186 13.37 -9.09 -6.77
C ALA A 186 14.57 -8.35 -7.37
N ALA A 187 14.41 -7.79 -8.57
CA ALA A 187 15.46 -6.97 -9.19
C ALA A 187 15.70 -5.67 -8.43
N TYR A 188 14.66 -5.05 -7.88
CA TYR A 188 14.77 -3.86 -7.03
C TYR A 188 15.50 -4.19 -5.72
N GLU A 189 15.15 -5.29 -5.06
CA GLU A 189 15.82 -5.77 -3.84
C GLU A 189 17.31 -6.02 -4.08
N ALA A 190 17.69 -6.53 -5.26
CA ALA A 190 19.08 -6.77 -5.64
C ALA A 190 19.93 -5.48 -5.80
N THR A 191 19.31 -4.30 -5.90
CA THR A 191 20.03 -3.01 -5.92
C THR A 191 20.57 -2.60 -4.55
N GLY A 192 20.08 -3.22 -3.47
CA GLY A 192 20.38 -2.82 -2.10
C GLY A 192 19.50 -1.70 -1.55
N ALA A 193 18.54 -1.18 -2.33
CA ALA A 193 17.60 -0.14 -1.89
C ALA A 193 16.55 -0.62 -0.87
N VAL A 194 16.41 -1.94 -0.70
CA VAL A 194 15.40 -2.54 0.18
C VAL A 194 16.01 -2.95 1.51
N ARG A 195 15.46 -2.43 2.61
CA ARG A 195 15.79 -2.91 3.96
C ARG A 195 14.99 -4.17 4.25
N SER A 196 15.69 -5.27 4.48
CA SER A 196 15.09 -6.56 4.81
C SER A 196 15.34 -6.91 6.28
N GLY A 197 14.33 -7.46 6.94
CA GLY A 197 14.39 -7.82 8.35
C GLY A 197 13.25 -8.74 8.75
N ARG A 198 13.03 -8.88 10.06
CA ARG A 198 11.91 -9.66 10.59
C ARG A 198 11.04 -8.81 11.50
N VAL A 199 9.74 -9.01 11.38
CA VAL A 199 8.75 -8.59 12.38
C VAL A 199 8.03 -9.84 12.81
N GLY A 200 8.21 -10.22 14.06
CA GLY A 200 7.83 -11.55 14.49
C GLY A 200 8.62 -12.65 13.77
N LEU A 201 7.90 -13.61 13.20
CA LEU A 201 8.46 -14.62 12.30
C LEU A 201 8.47 -14.18 10.84
N ALA A 202 7.74 -13.12 10.49
CA ALA A 202 7.55 -12.69 9.11
C ALA A 202 8.83 -12.06 8.55
N ARG A 203 9.20 -12.46 7.34
CA ARG A 203 10.20 -11.72 6.55
C ARG A 203 9.53 -10.43 6.08
N CYS A 204 10.19 -9.31 6.31
CA CYS A 204 9.67 -8.00 6.01
C CYS A 204 10.64 -7.22 5.12
N ARG A 205 10.08 -6.34 4.29
CA ARG A 205 10.82 -5.42 3.43
C ARG A 205 10.28 -4.02 3.64
N LEU A 206 11.19 -3.06 3.80
CA LEU A 206 10.89 -1.64 3.93
C LEU A 206 11.72 -0.87 2.89
N PHE A 207 11.06 -0.03 2.10
CA PHE A 207 11.71 0.76 1.05
C PHE A 207 10.91 2.02 0.74
N ASP A 208 11.55 3.00 0.10
CA ASP A 208 10.93 4.25 -0.32
C ASP A 208 10.07 4.02 -1.58
N LEU A 209 8.85 4.58 -1.58
CA LEU A 209 7.84 4.31 -2.61
C LEU A 209 8.24 4.90 -3.96
N ALA A 210 8.66 6.18 -3.97
CA ALA A 210 9.02 6.90 -5.20
C ALA A 210 10.17 6.20 -5.94
N ASP A 211 11.21 5.76 -5.22
CA ASP A 211 12.34 5.03 -5.78
C ASP A 211 11.92 3.68 -6.40
N ALA A 212 11.04 2.95 -5.71
CA ALA A 212 10.51 1.67 -6.19
C ALA A 212 9.65 1.85 -7.44
N VAL A 213 8.84 2.91 -7.49
CA VAL A 213 8.03 3.26 -8.67
C VAL A 213 8.93 3.65 -9.83
N ALA A 214 9.89 4.55 -9.64
CA ALA A 214 10.84 4.97 -10.67
C ALA A 214 11.62 3.78 -11.25
N PHE A 215 12.08 2.86 -10.39
CA PHE A 215 12.73 1.63 -10.83
C PHE A 215 11.79 0.73 -11.65
N ALA A 216 10.56 0.56 -11.19
CA ALA A 216 9.56 -0.27 -11.87
C ALA A 216 9.18 0.29 -13.25
N VAL A 217 9.10 1.61 -13.43
CA VAL A 217 8.83 2.24 -14.74
C VAL A 217 9.84 1.77 -15.79
N GLY A 218 11.14 1.83 -15.49
CA GLY A 218 12.18 1.37 -16.40
C GLY A 218 12.04 -0.11 -16.75
N ARG A 219 11.85 -0.97 -15.74
CA ARG A 219 11.76 -2.43 -15.94
C ARG A 219 10.52 -2.88 -16.70
N LEU A 220 9.40 -2.19 -16.50
CA LEU A 220 8.13 -2.54 -17.14
C LEU A 220 8.09 -2.03 -18.59
N ALA A 221 8.69 -0.86 -18.87
CA ALA A 221 8.80 -0.33 -20.22
C ALA A 221 9.67 -1.21 -21.14
N ASP A 222 10.80 -1.71 -20.62
CA ASP A 222 11.72 -2.58 -21.39
C ASP A 222 11.05 -3.89 -21.85
N ARG A 223 10.07 -4.41 -21.10
CA ARG A 223 9.35 -5.63 -21.47
C ARG A 223 8.30 -5.39 -22.56
N SER A 224 7.63 -4.24 -22.54
CA SER A 224 6.63 -3.88 -23.54
C SER A 224 7.24 -3.56 -24.91
N ALA A 225 8.56 -3.36 -25.01
CA ALA A 225 9.26 -3.18 -26.28
C ALA A 225 9.79 -4.50 -26.90
N GLY A 226 9.70 -5.61 -26.16
CA GLY A 226 10.19 -6.94 -26.58
C GLY A 226 9.11 -7.96 -26.93
N GLU A 227 7.83 -7.56 -26.94
CA GLU A 227 6.67 -8.29 -27.45
C GLU A 227 6.25 -7.72 -28.81
#